data_AF-A0A2S7XSP1-F1
#
_entry.id   AF-A0A2S7XSP1-F1
#
_cell.length_a   1.000
_cell.length_b   1.000
_cell.length_c   1.000
_cell.angle_alpha   90.00
_cell.angle_beta   90.00
_cell.angle_gamma   90.00
#
_symmetry.space_group_name_H-M   'P 1'
#
loop_
_entity.id
_entity.type
_entity.pdbx_description
1 polymer ?
#
loop_
_entity_poly.entity_id
_entity_poly.type
_entity_poly.pdbx_seq_one_letter_code
_entity_poly.pdbx_strand_id
1 'polypeptide(L)'
;MSIRPIRARSKLLRTAKKRGWYHLASYRASGADYITGAYGIWHGADNGKIAITKPESLESTPITHAEREAIAAENAARAAAYEKETAAKHAHAAAIALQIWTAGRPVDQDKYLDRKQVRPVETLRHISTAQANEIVGYSLKKDGKALAGDLLVVPIKIDGKLSSVEFIDAAGKKSYSQVAPLPADIGLQPRCHQSRQKTSRSLSLRALRRR
;
A
#
# COMPACT_ATOMS: atom_id res chain seq x y z
N MET A 1 -8.94 -14.05 10.78
CA MET A 1 -8.78 -13.14 9.63
C MET A 1 -7.32 -13.14 9.19
N SER A 2 -7.02 -13.62 7.97
CA SER A 2 -5.64 -13.71 7.46
C SER A 2 -5.25 -12.38 6.80
N ILE A 3 -4.57 -11.51 7.56
CA ILE A 3 -3.99 -10.27 7.02
C ILE A 3 -2.88 -10.67 6.04
N ARG A 4 -2.99 -10.24 4.78
CA ARG A 4 -2.00 -10.56 3.74
C ARG A 4 -0.67 -9.84 4.05
N PRO A 5 0.49 -10.47 3.82
CA PRO A 5 1.80 -9.86 4.12
C PRO A 5 1.98 -8.57 3.31
N ILE A 6 2.40 -7.50 4.00
CA ILE A 6 2.61 -6.18 3.39
C ILE A 6 3.97 -6.20 2.70
N ARG A 7 4.00 -5.88 1.40
CA ARG A 7 5.26 -5.68 0.67
C ARG A 7 5.84 -4.32 1.03
N ALA A 8 7.09 -4.33 1.47
CA ALA A 8 7.80 -3.13 1.89
C ALA A 8 8.97 -2.80 0.97
N ARG A 9 9.17 -1.51 0.70
CA ARG A 9 10.46 -0.99 0.24
C ARG A 9 11.10 -0.19 1.36
N SER A 10 12.27 -0.62 1.81
CA SER A 10 13.08 0.17 2.73
C SER A 10 13.64 1.40 2.00
N LYS A 11 13.39 2.60 2.55
CA LYS A 11 14.03 3.86 2.12
C LYS A 11 15.40 4.08 2.79
N LEU A 12 15.73 3.32 3.84
CA LEU A 12 16.88 3.55 4.74
C LEU A 12 18.15 2.75 4.38
N LEU A 13 18.06 1.82 3.44
CA LEU A 13 19.24 1.06 3.00
C LEU A 13 19.85 1.75 1.77
N ARG A 14 21.11 2.21 1.89
CA ARG A 14 21.94 2.84 0.84
C ARG A 14 22.20 1.92 -0.38
N THR A 15 21.71 0.69 -0.39
CA THR A 15 21.87 -0.28 -1.48
C THR A 15 20.53 -0.60 -2.15
N ALA A 16 20.56 -0.66 -3.48
CA ALA A 16 19.40 -0.79 -4.33
C ALA A 16 18.47 -1.97 -3.96
N LYS A 17 17.17 -1.66 -3.80
CA LYS A 17 16.02 -2.55 -4.02
C LYS A 17 16.12 -3.99 -3.43
N LYS A 18 16.05 -4.15 -2.11
CA LYS A 18 15.59 -5.44 -1.55
C LYS A 18 14.07 -5.39 -1.29
N ARG A 19 13.33 -6.26 -1.98
CA ARG A 19 11.87 -6.43 -1.87
C ARG A 19 11.56 -7.24 -0.61
N GLY A 20 11.50 -6.57 0.53
CA GLY A 20 11.11 -7.21 1.79
C GLY A 20 9.59 -7.34 1.93
N TRP A 21 9.17 -8.21 2.83
CA TRP A 21 7.79 -8.31 3.29
C TRP A 21 7.76 -8.37 4.82
N TYR A 22 6.67 -7.90 5.41
CA TYR A 22 6.43 -8.05 6.84
C TYR A 22 4.96 -8.31 7.13
N HIS A 23 4.73 -9.01 8.23
CA HIS A 23 3.43 -9.21 8.85
C HIS A 23 3.66 -9.08 10.35
N LEU A 24 3.59 -7.84 10.83
CA LEU A 24 3.85 -7.48 12.21
C LEU A 24 2.57 -6.96 12.84
N ALA A 25 2.29 -7.41 14.06
CA ALA A 25 1.23 -6.92 14.89
C ALA A 25 1.83 -6.42 16.20
N SER A 26 1.42 -5.23 16.63
CA SER A 26 1.66 -4.77 17.99
C SER A 26 0.48 -5.12 18.88
N TYR A 27 0.73 -5.50 20.13
CA TYR A 27 -0.29 -5.61 21.17
C TYR A 27 0.29 -5.11 22.49
N ARG A 28 -0.59 -4.66 23.38
CA ARG A 28 -0.20 -4.24 24.73
C ARG A 28 -0.53 -5.35 25.72
N ALA A 29 0.43 -5.75 26.53
CA ALA A 29 0.22 -6.70 27.64
C ALA A 29 1.07 -6.27 28.84
N SER A 30 0.58 -6.49 30.06
CA SER A 30 1.34 -6.20 31.29
C SER A 30 1.95 -4.78 31.33
N GLY A 31 1.28 -3.79 30.73
CA GLY A 31 1.72 -2.38 30.68
C GLY A 31 2.77 -2.02 29.60
N ALA A 32 3.25 -2.97 28.79
CA ALA A 32 4.23 -2.75 27.74
C ALA A 32 3.70 -3.08 26.34
N ASP A 33 4.26 -2.45 25.31
CA ASP A 33 3.92 -2.71 23.91
C ASP A 33 4.86 -3.77 23.33
N TYR A 34 4.28 -4.83 22.78
CA TYR A 34 4.99 -5.95 22.18
C TYR A 34 4.71 -6.02 20.69
N ILE A 35 5.72 -6.47 19.92
CA ILE A 35 5.59 -6.73 18.49
C ILE A 35 5.74 -8.24 18.28
N THR A 36 4.82 -8.83 17.53
CA THR A 36 4.89 -10.22 17.08
C THR A 36 4.69 -10.31 15.58
N GLY A 37 5.08 -11.45 15.02
CA GLY A 37 4.80 -11.79 13.63
C GLY A 37 6.04 -12.27 12.90
N ALA A 38 6.19 -11.90 11.64
CA ALA A 38 7.35 -12.28 10.85
C ALA A 38 7.68 -11.22 9.81
N TYR A 39 8.95 -11.19 9.40
CA TYR A 39 9.39 -10.43 8.24
C TYR A 39 10.34 -11.26 7.40
N GLY A 40 10.60 -10.86 6.16
CA GLY A 40 11.55 -11.58 5.32
C GLY A 40 11.97 -10.80 4.08
N ILE A 41 13.00 -11.32 3.43
CA ILE A 41 13.51 -10.82 2.14
C ILE A 41 13.47 -11.99 1.17
N TRP A 42 12.80 -11.82 0.03
CA TRP A 42 12.70 -12.86 -0.99
C TRP A 42 14.06 -13.16 -1.64
N HIS A 43 14.41 -14.44 -1.73
CA HIS A 43 15.58 -14.99 -2.43
C HIS A 43 15.13 -16.14 -3.35
N GLY A 44 14.80 -15.82 -4.61
CA GLY A 44 14.23 -16.81 -5.52
C GLY A 44 12.89 -17.34 -5.00
N ALA A 45 12.80 -18.66 -4.78
CA ALA A 45 11.63 -19.31 -4.17
C ALA A 45 11.61 -19.23 -2.63
N ASP A 46 12.74 -18.89 -2.00
CA ASP A 46 12.82 -18.73 -0.55
C ASP A 46 12.24 -17.36 -0.13
N ASN A 47 11.36 -17.38 0.87
CA ASN A 47 10.73 -16.19 1.41
C ASN A 47 11.58 -15.47 2.47
N GLY A 48 12.71 -16.06 2.90
CA GLY A 48 13.63 -15.49 3.86
C GLY A 48 12.96 -15.13 5.19
N LYS A 49 11.98 -15.92 5.62
CA LYS A 49 11.14 -15.66 6.81
C LYS A 49 11.97 -15.70 8.09
N ILE A 50 11.87 -14.63 8.87
CA ILE A 50 12.36 -14.51 10.24
C ILE A 50 11.14 -14.23 11.12
N ALA A 51 10.87 -15.12 12.07
CA ALA A 51 9.78 -14.97 13.04
C ALA A 51 10.24 -14.08 14.22
N ILE A 52 9.38 -13.16 14.62
CA ILE A 52 9.53 -12.37 15.85
C ILE A 52 8.62 -13.01 16.90
N THR A 53 9.23 -13.81 17.76
CA THR A 53 8.59 -14.43 18.91
C THR A 53 8.84 -13.60 20.16
N LYS A 54 8.00 -13.79 21.18
CA LYS A 54 8.23 -13.21 22.51
C LYS A 54 9.59 -13.69 23.04
N PRO A 55 10.41 -12.83 23.67
CA PRO A 55 11.65 -13.29 24.28
C PRO A 55 11.33 -14.23 25.46
N GLU A 56 12.18 -15.24 25.66
CA GLU A 56 12.01 -16.30 26.66
C GLU A 56 11.82 -15.74 28.09
N SER A 57 12.49 -14.63 28.41
CA SER A 57 12.35 -13.93 29.69
C SER A 57 10.94 -13.38 29.98
N LEU A 58 10.10 -13.27 28.96
CA LEU A 58 8.71 -12.82 29.07
C LEU A 58 7.70 -13.95 28.79
N GLU A 59 8.12 -15.16 28.44
CA GLU A 59 7.22 -16.32 28.27
C GLU A 59 6.37 -16.56 29.53
N SER A 60 6.93 -16.28 30.70
CA SER A 60 6.32 -16.49 32.02
C SER A 60 5.22 -15.47 32.39
N THR A 61 4.96 -14.43 31.59
CA THR A 61 3.78 -13.57 31.77
C THR A 61 2.63 -14.06 30.89
N PRO A 62 1.67 -14.86 31.43
CA PRO A 62 0.52 -15.28 30.66
C PRO A 62 -0.35 -14.07 30.35
N ILE A 63 -0.70 -13.89 29.07
CA ILE A 63 -1.76 -12.94 28.68
C ILE A 63 -3.05 -13.44 29.34
N THR A 64 -3.61 -12.60 30.20
CA THR A 64 -4.86 -12.89 30.92
C THR A 64 -6.02 -13.02 29.94
N HIS A 65 -7.11 -13.69 30.33
CA HIS A 65 -8.29 -13.82 29.47
C HIS A 65 -8.83 -12.45 29.03
N ALA A 66 -8.93 -11.51 29.99
CA ALA A 66 -9.37 -10.15 29.74
C ALA A 66 -8.46 -9.41 28.75
N GLU A 67 -7.13 -9.57 28.85
CA GLU A 67 -6.20 -8.99 27.86
C GLU A 67 -6.38 -9.62 26.47
N ARG A 68 -6.65 -10.93 26.37
CA ARG A 68 -6.93 -11.58 25.07
C ARG A 68 -8.20 -11.05 24.43
N GLU A 69 -9.25 -10.88 25.21
CA GLU A 69 -10.53 -10.31 24.73
C GLU A 69 -10.35 -8.86 24.29
N ALA A 70 -9.60 -8.05 25.05
CA ALA A 70 -9.28 -6.67 24.68
C ALA A 70 -8.49 -6.60 23.37
N ILE A 71 -7.49 -7.47 23.18
CA ILE A 71 -6.71 -7.57 21.93
C ILE A 71 -7.61 -8.00 20.76
N ALA A 72 -8.50 -8.97 20.97
CA ALA A 72 -9.42 -9.42 19.94
C ALA A 72 -10.39 -8.31 19.51
N ALA A 73 -10.94 -7.57 20.49
CA ALA A 73 -11.82 -6.43 20.25
C ALA A 73 -11.11 -5.30 19.49
N GLU A 74 -9.89 -4.94 19.89
CA GLU A 74 -9.08 -3.92 19.20
C GLU A 74 -8.79 -4.33 17.74
N ASN A 75 -8.42 -5.60 17.53
CA ASN A 75 -8.18 -6.13 16.19
C ASN A 75 -9.43 -6.11 15.32
N ALA A 76 -10.58 -6.50 15.87
CA ALA A 76 -11.86 -6.47 15.17
C ALA A 76 -12.25 -5.03 14.80
N ALA A 77 -12.10 -4.08 15.73
CA ALA A 77 -12.37 -2.67 15.48
C ALA A 77 -11.46 -2.10 14.38
N ARG A 78 -10.16 -2.43 14.42
CA ARG A 78 -9.20 -2.02 13.38
C ARG A 78 -9.52 -2.63 12.02
N ALA A 79 -9.90 -3.91 11.98
CA ALA A 79 -10.31 -4.58 10.75
C ALA A 79 -11.56 -3.93 10.15
N ALA A 80 -12.60 -3.69 10.96
CA ALA A 80 -13.82 -3.02 10.54
C ALA A 80 -13.56 -1.59 10.02
N ALA A 81 -12.68 -0.83 10.69
CA ALA A 81 -12.29 0.50 10.23
C ALA A 81 -11.56 0.45 8.88
N TYR A 82 -10.64 -0.49 8.71
CA TYR A 82 -9.93 -0.69 7.44
C TYR A 82 -10.86 -1.11 6.30
N GLU A 83 -11.80 -2.02 6.56
CA GLU A 83 -12.81 -2.44 5.58
C GLU A 83 -13.67 -1.25 5.16
N LYS A 84 -14.14 -0.44 6.11
CA LYS A 84 -14.93 0.77 5.83
C LYS A 84 -14.15 1.77 4.97
N GLU A 85 -12.90 2.05 5.32
CA GLU A 85 -12.04 2.97 4.54
C GLU A 85 -11.79 2.43 3.13
N THR A 86 -11.52 1.13 3.02
CA THR A 86 -11.28 0.46 1.73
C THR A 86 -12.54 0.49 0.85
N ALA A 87 -13.71 0.21 1.43
CA ALA A 87 -14.99 0.30 0.74
C ALA A 87 -15.28 1.73 0.24
N ALA A 88 -15.01 2.75 1.08
CA ALA A 88 -15.16 4.15 0.68
C ALA A 88 -14.24 4.53 -0.50
N LYS A 89 -12.98 4.07 -0.47
CA LYS A 89 -12.05 4.25 -1.60
C LYS A 89 -12.57 3.56 -2.87
N HIS A 90 -13.04 2.32 -2.77
CA HIS A 90 -13.59 1.62 -3.94
C HIS A 90 -14.83 2.31 -4.51
N ALA A 91 -15.74 2.77 -3.66
CA ALA A 91 -16.93 3.51 -4.08
C ALA A 91 -16.55 4.81 -4.80
N HIS A 92 -15.59 5.55 -4.26
CA HIS A 92 -15.11 6.78 -4.87
C HIS A 92 -14.42 6.53 -6.23
N ALA A 93 -13.56 5.51 -6.33
CA ALA A 93 -12.95 5.12 -7.60
C ALA A 93 -14.00 4.73 -8.66
N ALA A 94 -15.03 3.98 -8.25
CA ALA A 94 -16.11 3.56 -9.13
C ALA A 94 -16.93 4.77 -9.62
N ALA A 95 -17.17 5.77 -8.77
CA ALA A 95 -17.86 7.00 -9.15
C ALA A 95 -17.06 7.79 -10.20
N ILE A 96 -15.75 7.98 -9.99
CA ILE A 96 -14.87 8.64 -10.98
C ILE A 96 -14.86 7.85 -12.29
N ALA A 97 -14.71 6.52 -12.20
CA ALA A 97 -14.72 5.65 -13.37
C ALA A 97 -16.01 5.77 -14.18
N LEU A 98 -17.17 5.84 -13.52
CA LEU A 98 -18.45 6.04 -14.17
C LEU A 98 -18.53 7.39 -14.89
N GLN A 99 -18.08 8.47 -14.26
CA GLN A 99 -18.05 9.80 -14.89
C GLN A 99 -17.20 9.79 -16.17
N ILE A 100 -16.01 9.21 -16.11
CA ILE A 100 -15.10 9.11 -17.26
C ILE A 100 -15.70 8.24 -18.36
N TRP A 101 -16.28 7.10 -17.98
CA TRP A 101 -16.93 6.20 -18.92
C TRP A 101 -18.10 6.86 -19.66
N THR A 102 -18.87 7.67 -18.95
CA THR A 102 -20.04 8.38 -19.47
C THR A 102 -19.63 9.56 -20.34
N ALA A 103 -18.56 10.27 -19.98
CA ALA A 103 -18.00 11.37 -20.76
C ALA A 103 -17.29 10.89 -22.03
N GLY A 104 -16.84 9.64 -22.05
CA GLY A 104 -16.14 9.05 -23.19
C GLY A 104 -17.08 8.75 -24.36
N ARG A 105 -16.52 8.82 -25.58
CA ARG A 105 -17.22 8.47 -26.82
C ARG A 105 -16.92 7.02 -27.24
N PRO A 106 -17.78 6.34 -28.01
CA PRO A 106 -17.50 5.02 -28.57
C PRO A 106 -16.18 4.96 -29.38
N VAL A 107 -15.61 3.76 -29.51
CA VAL A 107 -14.34 3.53 -30.22
C VAL A 107 -14.59 2.68 -31.46
N ASP A 108 -14.42 3.28 -32.64
CA ASP A 108 -14.49 2.57 -33.92
C ASP A 108 -13.11 2.17 -34.45
N GLN A 109 -12.09 2.98 -34.17
CA GLN A 109 -10.69 2.77 -34.55
C GLN A 109 -9.78 3.34 -33.46
N ASP A 110 -8.65 2.69 -33.20
CA ASP A 110 -7.69 3.16 -32.20
C ASP A 110 -6.27 2.65 -32.52
N LYS A 111 -5.31 3.57 -32.52
CA LYS A 111 -3.91 3.29 -32.89
C LYS A 111 -3.25 2.23 -32.00
N TYR A 112 -3.62 2.16 -30.72
CA TYR A 112 -3.10 1.15 -29.81
C TYR A 112 -3.72 -0.22 -30.12
N LEU A 113 -5.03 -0.27 -30.35
CA LEU A 113 -5.74 -1.50 -30.73
C LEU A 113 -5.25 -2.05 -32.06
N ASP A 114 -5.02 -1.20 -33.06
CA ASP A 114 -4.49 -1.59 -34.38
C ASP A 114 -3.12 -2.26 -34.24
N ARG A 115 -2.22 -1.66 -33.45
CA ARG A 115 -0.90 -2.24 -33.15
C ARG A 115 -0.98 -3.55 -32.37
N LYS A 116 -2.04 -3.72 -31.57
CA LYS A 116 -2.33 -4.97 -30.86
C LYS A 116 -3.13 -5.97 -31.69
N GLN A 117 -3.56 -5.58 -32.89
CA GLN A 117 -4.40 -6.38 -33.78
C GLN A 117 -5.69 -6.85 -33.08
N VAL A 118 -6.26 -5.98 -32.24
CA VAL A 118 -7.49 -6.23 -31.49
C VAL A 118 -8.60 -5.35 -32.07
N ARG A 119 -9.78 -5.92 -32.28
CA ARG A 119 -10.94 -5.14 -32.71
C ARG A 119 -11.52 -4.36 -31.52
N PRO A 120 -11.96 -3.11 -31.71
CA PRO A 120 -12.72 -2.40 -30.69
C PRO A 120 -13.97 -3.19 -30.30
N VAL A 121 -14.35 -3.08 -29.02
CA VAL A 121 -15.59 -3.66 -28.49
C VAL A 121 -16.46 -2.55 -27.94
N GLU A 122 -17.77 -2.77 -27.93
CA GLU A 122 -18.79 -1.77 -27.60
C GLU A 122 -18.56 -1.10 -26.26
N THR A 123 -17.93 -1.78 -25.30
CA THR A 123 -17.65 -1.15 -24.02
C THR A 123 -16.61 -0.04 -24.18
N LEU A 124 -15.54 -0.21 -24.96
CA LEU A 124 -14.42 0.75 -24.96
C LEU A 124 -14.86 2.20 -25.25
N ARG A 125 -14.15 3.15 -24.63
CA ARG A 125 -14.39 4.58 -24.83
C ARG A 125 -13.11 5.33 -25.17
N HIS A 126 -13.24 6.44 -25.89
CA HIS A 126 -12.20 7.45 -26.04
C HIS A 126 -12.51 8.67 -25.21
N ILE A 127 -11.48 9.25 -24.62
CA ILE A 127 -11.55 10.54 -23.94
C ILE A 127 -10.24 11.31 -24.15
N SER A 128 -10.32 12.64 -24.27
CA SER A 128 -9.10 13.44 -24.34
C SER A 128 -8.34 13.39 -23.01
N THR A 129 -7.01 13.45 -23.06
CA THR A 129 -6.20 13.52 -21.84
C THR A 129 -6.58 14.71 -20.95
N ALA A 130 -6.93 15.86 -21.53
CA ALA A 130 -7.32 17.05 -20.78
C ALA A 130 -8.59 16.81 -19.95
N GLN A 131 -9.64 16.30 -20.60
CA GLN A 131 -10.91 16.01 -19.94
C GLN A 131 -10.77 14.89 -18.90
N ALA A 132 -9.97 13.85 -19.19
CA ALA A 132 -9.70 12.80 -18.21
C ALA A 132 -9.00 13.36 -16.96
N ASN A 133 -7.99 14.21 -17.13
CA ASN A 133 -7.27 14.83 -16.01
C ASN A 133 -8.18 15.77 -15.19
N GLU A 134 -9.11 16.46 -15.84
CA GLU A 134 -10.10 17.32 -15.18
C GLU A 134 -11.03 16.49 -14.29
N ILE A 135 -11.62 15.42 -14.81
CA ILE A 135 -12.53 14.55 -14.05
C ILE A 135 -11.79 13.84 -12.90
N VAL A 136 -10.56 13.40 -13.15
CA VAL A 136 -9.74 12.68 -12.16
C VAL A 136 -9.13 13.62 -11.11
N GLY A 137 -8.96 14.91 -11.44
CA GLY A 137 -8.35 15.91 -10.58
C GLY A 137 -6.81 15.86 -10.49
N TYR A 138 -6.15 15.03 -11.32
CA TYR A 138 -4.69 14.97 -11.40
C TYR A 138 -4.22 14.56 -12.80
N SER A 139 -2.96 14.87 -13.13
CA SER A 139 -2.37 14.47 -14.41
C SER A 139 -2.05 12.97 -14.46
N LEU A 140 -2.69 12.24 -15.37
CA LEU A 140 -2.41 10.83 -15.64
C LEU A 140 -0.99 10.65 -16.17
N LYS A 141 -0.19 9.81 -15.50
CA LYS A 141 1.23 9.59 -15.81
C LYS A 141 1.61 8.10 -15.72
N LYS A 142 2.61 7.72 -16.51
CA LYS A 142 3.35 6.45 -16.39
C LYS A 142 4.83 6.73 -16.28
N ASP A 143 5.48 6.20 -15.24
CA ASP A 143 6.91 6.38 -14.98
C ASP A 143 7.34 7.86 -15.03
N GLY A 144 6.50 8.74 -14.47
CA GLY A 144 6.70 10.19 -14.45
C GLY A 144 6.32 10.93 -15.73
N LYS A 145 6.07 10.23 -16.85
CA LYS A 145 5.69 10.82 -18.14
C LYS A 145 4.18 10.90 -18.27
N ALA A 146 3.65 12.05 -18.67
CA ALA A 146 2.23 12.21 -18.93
C ALA A 146 1.75 11.26 -20.04
N LEU A 147 0.51 10.79 -19.89
CA LEU A 147 -0.26 10.25 -21.01
C LEU A 147 -0.60 11.40 -21.97
N ALA A 148 -0.80 11.09 -23.24
CA ALA A 148 -0.96 12.11 -24.28
C ALA A 148 -2.04 11.74 -25.29
N GLY A 149 -2.67 12.76 -25.87
CA GLY A 149 -3.66 12.64 -26.93
C GLY A 149 -5.00 12.10 -26.43
N ASP A 150 -5.70 11.40 -27.32
CA ASP A 150 -6.90 10.65 -26.98
C ASP A 150 -6.52 9.33 -26.33
N LEU A 151 -7.13 9.09 -25.18
CA LEU A 151 -6.90 7.91 -24.35
C LEU A 151 -8.00 6.89 -24.62
N LEU A 152 -7.58 5.66 -24.83
CA LEU A 152 -8.45 4.51 -24.75
C LEU A 152 -8.77 4.23 -23.29
N VAL A 153 -10.06 4.19 -22.97
CA VAL A 153 -10.61 3.90 -21.65
C VAL A 153 -11.14 2.48 -21.65
N VAL A 154 -10.58 1.67 -20.77
CA VAL A 154 -10.93 0.25 -20.59
C VAL A 154 -11.63 0.10 -19.23
N PRO A 155 -12.83 -0.48 -19.17
CA PRO A 155 -13.55 -0.65 -17.92
C PRO A 155 -12.94 -1.81 -17.14
N ILE A 156 -12.72 -1.63 -15.85
CA ILE A 156 -12.35 -2.70 -14.93
C ILE A 156 -13.58 -3.03 -14.11
N LYS A 157 -14.05 -4.28 -14.23
CA LYS A 157 -15.24 -4.78 -13.53
C LYS A 157 -14.85 -5.81 -12.49
N ILE A 158 -15.48 -5.73 -11.31
CA ILE A 158 -15.42 -6.75 -10.26
C ILE A 158 -16.86 -7.23 -10.07
N ASP A 159 -17.08 -8.55 -10.15
CA ASP A 159 -18.41 -9.16 -10.07
C ASP A 159 -19.44 -8.51 -11.02
N GLY A 160 -18.99 -8.18 -12.24
CA GLY A 160 -19.81 -7.53 -13.28
C GLY A 160 -20.05 -6.03 -13.09
N LYS A 161 -19.67 -5.44 -11.95
CA LYS A 161 -19.86 -4.00 -11.65
C LYS A 161 -18.61 -3.20 -11.97
N LEU A 162 -18.78 -2.00 -12.52
CA LEU A 162 -17.67 -1.09 -12.79
C LEU A 162 -16.99 -0.70 -11.47
N SER A 163 -15.69 -0.96 -11.37
CA SER A 163 -14.87 -0.68 -10.20
C SER A 163 -13.88 0.45 -10.44
N SER A 164 -13.25 0.47 -11.61
CA SER A 164 -12.30 1.51 -12.02
C SER A 164 -12.17 1.53 -13.56
N VAL A 165 -11.37 2.45 -14.10
CA VAL A 165 -10.96 2.43 -15.51
C VAL A 165 -9.44 2.41 -15.66
N GLU A 166 -8.95 1.76 -16.71
CA GLU A 166 -7.58 1.84 -17.19
C GLU A 166 -7.52 2.75 -18.43
N PHE A 167 -6.57 3.68 -18.43
CA PHE A 167 -6.27 4.57 -19.55
C PHE A 167 -5.08 4.04 -20.32
N ILE A 168 -5.15 4.09 -21.64
CA ILE A 168 -4.07 3.71 -22.53
C ILE A 168 -3.88 4.80 -23.58
N ASP A 169 -2.66 5.36 -23.70
CA ASP A 169 -2.33 6.26 -24.81
C ASP A 169 -1.95 5.45 -26.08
N ALA A 170 -1.87 6.12 -27.24
CA ALA A 170 -1.49 5.47 -28.50
C ALA A 170 -0.11 4.75 -28.43
N ALA A 171 0.82 5.26 -27.62
CA ALA A 171 2.14 4.65 -27.39
C ALA A 171 2.05 3.39 -26.49
N GLY A 172 0.92 3.16 -25.83
CA GLY A 172 0.68 2.05 -24.92
C GLY A 172 1.13 2.35 -23.48
N LYS A 173 1.31 3.63 -23.12
CA LYS A 173 1.46 4.01 -21.71
C LYS A 173 0.12 3.87 -21.02
N LYS A 174 0.15 3.29 -19.83
CA LYS A 174 -1.04 2.93 -19.07
C LYS A 174 -1.07 3.61 -17.72
N SER A 175 -2.25 4.07 -17.32
CA SER A 175 -2.53 4.62 -15.99
C SER A 175 -3.92 4.15 -15.55
N TYR A 176 -4.25 4.30 -14.27
CA TYR A 176 -5.55 3.90 -13.72
C TYR A 176 -6.23 5.10 -13.05
N SER A 177 -7.56 5.08 -13.00
CA SER A 177 -8.32 5.97 -12.12
C SER A 177 -8.08 5.53 -10.68
N GLN A 178 -7.10 6.15 -10.02
CA GLN A 178 -6.85 5.91 -8.60
C GLN A 178 -7.71 6.88 -7.80
N VAL A 179 -8.14 6.46 -6.62
CA VAL A 179 -8.49 7.45 -5.60
C VAL A 179 -7.20 8.18 -5.27
N ALA A 180 -7.17 9.51 -5.49
CA ALA A 180 -6.07 10.32 -5.01
C ALA A 180 -5.82 9.94 -3.54
N PRO A 181 -4.57 9.65 -3.14
CA PRO A 181 -4.31 9.43 -1.72
C PRO A 181 -4.87 10.63 -0.98
N LEU A 182 -5.67 10.38 0.07
CA LEU A 182 -5.99 11.44 1.02
C LEU A 182 -4.67 12.15 1.35
N PRO A 183 -4.60 13.49 1.30
CA PRO A 183 -3.39 14.19 1.67
C PRO A 183 -2.90 13.61 3.00
N ALA A 184 -1.60 13.38 3.12
CA ALA A 184 -0.98 12.69 4.24
C ALA A 184 -1.14 13.41 5.61
N ASP A 185 -2.05 14.37 5.69
CA ASP A 185 -2.34 15.27 6.80
C ASP A 185 -3.61 14.85 7.54
N ILE A 186 -3.65 13.61 8.04
CA ILE A 186 -4.27 13.31 9.32
C ILE A 186 -3.31 12.36 10.03
N GLY A 187 -2.44 12.96 10.84
CA GLY A 187 -1.29 12.32 11.47
C GLY A 187 -1.64 11.18 12.42
N LEU A 188 -1.82 9.98 11.87
CA LEU A 188 -1.33 8.75 12.49
C LEU A 188 -0.05 8.32 11.75
N GLN A 189 1.02 9.07 11.99
CA GLN A 189 2.36 8.49 11.91
C GLN A 189 2.36 7.35 12.95
N PRO A 190 2.72 6.10 12.60
CA PRO A 190 3.11 5.16 13.64
C PRO A 190 4.26 5.83 14.37
N ARG A 191 4.06 6.16 15.65
CA ARG A 191 5.09 6.74 16.51
C ARG A 191 6.25 5.76 16.56
N CYS A 192 7.20 5.92 15.65
CA CYS A 192 8.53 5.36 15.79
C CYS A 192 9.09 6.01 17.05
N HIS A 193 9.12 5.23 18.12
CA HIS A 193 9.68 5.62 19.41
C HIS A 193 11.18 5.89 19.21
N GLN A 194 11.52 7.10 18.77
CA GLN A 194 12.88 7.61 18.88
C GLN A 194 13.09 7.91 20.36
N SER A 195 13.52 6.90 21.11
CA SER A 195 14.08 7.13 22.44
C SER A 195 15.33 7.97 22.27
N ARG A 196 15.22 9.25 22.65
CA ARG A 196 16.36 10.05 23.12
C ARG A 196 17.12 9.22 24.15
N GLN A 197 18.41 9.05 23.95
CA GLN A 197 19.46 9.29 24.95
C GLN A 197 20.84 9.00 24.33
N LYS A 198 21.58 10.07 24.04
CA LYS A 198 23.04 10.05 24.04
C LYS A 198 23.50 11.16 24.98
N THR A 199 23.59 10.84 26.27
CA THR A 199 24.54 11.51 27.15
C THR A 199 25.78 10.65 27.15
N SER A 200 26.86 11.17 26.57
CA SER A 200 28.16 10.50 26.58
C SER A 200 28.74 10.60 27.99
N ARG A 201 29.03 9.47 28.63
CA ARG A 201 30.03 9.40 29.69
C ARG A 201 30.99 8.27 29.33
N SER A 202 32.15 8.66 28.82
CA SER A 202 33.32 7.82 28.74
C SER A 202 33.84 7.56 30.16
N LEU A 203 33.86 6.29 30.55
CA LEU A 203 34.68 5.82 31.67
C LEU A 203 35.63 4.76 31.12
N SER A 204 36.86 5.19 30.89
CA SER A 204 38.03 4.34 30.70
C SER A 204 38.47 3.83 32.07
N LEU A 205 38.56 2.51 32.22
CA LEU A 205 39.19 1.84 33.36
C LEU A 205 40.06 0.70 32.83
N ARG A 206 41.39 0.89 32.89
CA ARG A 206 42.48 -0.10 32.95
C ARG A 206 43.79 0.71 33.01
N ALA A 207 44.79 0.44 33.83
CA ALA A 207 44.94 -0.52 34.91
C ALA A 207 46.12 -0.05 35.79
N LEU A 208 46.02 -0.31 37.09
CA LEU A 208 47.07 -0.16 38.10
C LEU A 208 48.23 -1.14 37.82
N ARG A 209 49.49 -0.73 37.99
CA ARG A 209 50.57 -1.51 38.64
C ARG A 209 51.88 -0.71 38.79
N ARG A 210 52.24 -0.48 40.07
CA ARG A 210 53.57 -0.60 40.76
C ARG A 210 54.80 -0.06 40.00
N ARG A 211 55.68 0.77 40.59
CA ARG A 211 56.15 0.90 41.98
C ARG A 211 56.37 2.37 42.33
#